data_AF-A0A9Q3CXN6-F1
#
_entry.id   AF-A0A9Q3CXN6-F1
#
_cell.length_a   1.000
_cell.length_b   1.000
_cell.length_c   1.000
_cell.angle_alpha   90.00
_cell.angle_beta   90.00
_cell.angle_gamma   90.00
#
_symmetry.space_group_name_H-M   'P 1'
#
loop_
_entity.id
_entity.type
_entity.pdbx_description
1 polymer ?
#
loop_
_entity_poly.entity_id
_entity_poly.type
_entity_poly.pdbx_seq_one_letter_code
_entity_poly.pdbx_strand_id
1 'polypeptide(L)'
;MATRDWANNTGAGLTKKEIGIKLMKKLEELCPCLERMDKLFCRKENVVCLDQFDASIKSYVIDLTTSPDEPTKDVSDSDLMSGSESDYSAYEVQQRKSAKAQQKPKADELITEDPKIKVESDLEPSFSQVRQGRRKNVKLVKGSPKVKVDSDSTPSTSNVTNRGRKSLKQLQDEEERAELQRKWKFMEECVVLQRNKWEEKKELLNQKEEHNYKLDQEQISVECKKMEQELLLKQKQAEHDAAAREKQAKLESVGKLLMAGKSSADIEVLLKLA
;
A
#
# COMPACT_ATOMS: atom_id res chain seq x y z
N MET A 1 -23.41 17.62 -42.71
CA MET A 1 -22.41 16.59 -43.08
C MET A 1 -21.48 16.34 -41.89
N ALA A 2 -21.91 15.61 -40.86
CA ALA A 2 -21.09 15.38 -39.65
C ALA A 2 -21.14 13.93 -39.10
N THR A 3 -22.02 13.08 -39.64
CA THR A 3 -22.20 11.69 -39.19
C THR A 3 -21.36 10.66 -39.95
N ARG A 4 -20.70 11.05 -41.05
CA ARG A 4 -19.91 10.13 -41.89
C ARG A 4 -18.47 9.92 -41.39
N ASP A 5 -17.95 10.84 -40.59
CA ASP A 5 -16.59 10.75 -40.03
C ASP A 5 -16.51 9.96 -38.72
N TRP A 6 -17.64 9.69 -38.07
CA TRP A 6 -17.67 8.90 -36.84
C TRP A 6 -17.25 7.44 -37.08
N ALA A 7 -17.76 6.82 -38.16
CA ALA A 7 -17.46 5.44 -38.52
C ALA A 7 -15.96 5.21 -38.84
N ASN A 8 -15.30 6.22 -39.43
CA ASN A 8 -13.87 6.15 -39.77
C ASN A 8 -12.94 6.28 -38.55
N ASN A 9 -13.43 6.85 -37.44
CA ASN A 9 -12.64 7.04 -36.21
C ASN A 9 -12.91 5.98 -35.13
N THR A 10 -14.08 5.33 -35.14
CA THR A 10 -14.41 4.30 -34.14
C THR A 10 -14.02 2.89 -34.54
N GLY A 11 -13.49 2.68 -35.76
CA GLY A 11 -13.08 1.34 -36.21
C GLY A 11 -14.25 0.39 -36.47
N ALA A 12 -15.47 0.90 -36.55
CA ALA A 12 -16.66 0.13 -36.86
C ALA A 12 -16.64 -0.29 -38.34
N GLY A 13 -16.26 -1.56 -38.61
CA GLY A 13 -16.23 -2.15 -39.95
C GLY A 13 -14.91 -2.79 -40.38
N LEU A 14 -13.87 -2.72 -39.55
CA LEU A 14 -12.60 -3.39 -39.85
C LEU A 14 -12.65 -4.85 -39.40
N THR A 15 -12.22 -5.76 -40.28
CA THR A 15 -12.05 -7.16 -39.92
C THR A 15 -10.86 -7.29 -38.94
N LYS A 16 -10.89 -8.27 -38.02
CA LYS A 16 -9.89 -8.39 -36.92
C LYS A 16 -8.42 -8.32 -37.37
N LYS A 17 -8.12 -8.71 -38.60
CA LYS A 17 -6.78 -8.65 -39.19
C LYS A 17 -6.36 -7.23 -39.61
N GLU A 18 -7.29 -6.40 -40.07
CA GLU A 18 -7.02 -5.02 -40.49
C GLU A 18 -6.97 -4.04 -39.32
N ILE A 19 -7.66 -4.35 -38.21
CA ILE A 19 -7.60 -3.58 -36.97
C ILE A 19 -6.17 -3.56 -36.43
N GLY A 20 -5.49 -4.71 -36.40
CA GLY A 20 -4.13 -4.81 -35.85
C GLY A 20 -3.12 -3.94 -36.61
N ILE A 21 -3.15 -3.97 -37.94
CA ILE A 21 -2.19 -3.23 -38.77
C ILE A 21 -2.44 -1.71 -38.69
N LYS A 22 -3.71 -1.27 -38.73
CA LYS A 22 -4.04 0.16 -38.62
C LYS A 22 -3.81 0.70 -37.21
N LEU A 23 -4.03 -0.11 -36.17
CA LEU A 23 -3.79 0.28 -34.78
C LEU A 23 -2.30 0.43 -34.50
N MET A 24 -1.47 -0.53 -34.91
CA MET A 24 -0.01 -0.44 -34.75
C MET A 24 0.55 0.80 -35.46
N LYS A 25 0.12 1.07 -36.70
CA LYS A 25 0.55 2.26 -37.44
C LYS A 25 0.14 3.57 -36.76
N LYS A 26 -1.08 3.65 -36.23
CA LYS A 26 -1.53 4.83 -35.44
C LYS A 26 -0.79 4.97 -34.12
N LEU A 27 -0.47 3.85 -33.47
CA LEU A 27 0.27 3.86 -32.21
C LEU A 27 1.74 4.28 -32.43
N GLU A 28 2.35 3.91 -33.55
CA GLU A 28 3.68 4.38 -33.98
C GLU A 28 3.66 5.88 -34.32
N GLU A 29 2.61 6.38 -34.97
CA GLU A 29 2.44 7.82 -35.23
C GLU A 29 2.31 8.64 -33.94
N LEU A 30 1.71 8.07 -32.88
CA LEU A 30 1.55 8.73 -31.58
C LEU A 30 2.79 8.59 -30.66
N CYS A 31 3.49 7.46 -30.71
CA CYS A 31 4.76 7.24 -29.99
C CYS A 31 5.75 6.54 -30.93
N PRO A 32 6.69 7.30 -31.53
CA PRO A 32 7.81 6.75 -32.31
C PRO A 32 8.71 5.80 -31.51
N CYS A 33 8.54 5.81 -30.18
CA CYS A 33 9.22 5.00 -29.19
C CYS A 33 8.63 3.58 -29.02
N LEU A 34 7.44 3.31 -29.53
CA LEU A 34 6.68 2.11 -29.17
C LEU A 34 7.39 0.83 -29.58
N GLU A 35 7.87 0.76 -30.83
CA GLU A 35 8.59 -0.41 -31.34
C GLU A 35 9.92 -0.64 -30.58
N ARG A 36 10.55 0.44 -30.11
CA ARG A 36 11.76 0.36 -29.29
C ARG A 36 11.46 -0.14 -27.87
N MET A 37 10.35 0.29 -27.27
CA MET A 37 9.89 -0.22 -25.97
C MET A 37 9.49 -1.69 -26.07
N ASP A 38 8.73 -2.08 -27.10
CA ASP A 38 8.30 -3.46 -27.31
C ASP A 38 9.51 -4.40 -27.45
N LYS A 39 10.55 -3.99 -28.20
CA LYS A 39 11.81 -4.74 -28.28
C LYS A 39 12.57 -4.84 -26.96
N LEU A 40 12.48 -3.83 -26.09
CA LEU A 40 13.15 -3.81 -24.78
C LEU A 40 12.42 -4.64 -23.73
N PHE A 41 11.08 -4.69 -23.78
CA PHE A 41 10.24 -5.33 -22.77
C PHE A 41 9.80 -6.74 -23.16
N CYS A 42 9.49 -7.02 -24.44
CA CYS A 42 9.05 -8.36 -24.86
C CYS A 42 10.15 -9.42 -24.88
N ARG A 43 11.43 -9.04 -24.76
CA ARG A 43 12.56 -9.98 -24.74
C ARG A 43 13.16 -10.22 -23.36
N LYS A 44 12.67 -9.55 -22.32
CA LYS A 44 13.14 -9.77 -20.96
C LYS A 44 12.27 -10.80 -20.29
N GLU A 45 12.84 -11.93 -19.92
CA GLU A 45 12.17 -13.02 -19.19
C GLU A 45 11.52 -12.55 -17.86
N ASN A 46 11.97 -11.41 -17.33
CA ASN A 46 11.44 -10.81 -16.10
C ASN A 46 10.22 -9.89 -16.30
N VAL A 47 9.71 -9.76 -17.52
CA VAL A 47 8.53 -8.92 -17.82
C VAL A 47 7.37 -9.85 -18.16
N VAL A 48 6.58 -10.18 -17.13
CA VAL A 48 5.36 -10.96 -17.28
C VAL A 48 4.26 -10.04 -17.84
N CYS A 49 3.62 -10.46 -18.93
CA CYS A 49 2.49 -9.71 -19.47
C CYS A 49 1.36 -9.62 -18.43
N LEU A 50 0.68 -8.48 -18.37
CA LEU A 50 -0.28 -8.16 -17.30
C LEU A 50 -1.42 -9.19 -17.18
N ASP A 51 -1.82 -9.77 -18.30
CA ASP A 51 -2.79 -10.87 -18.41
C ASP A 51 -2.34 -12.17 -17.73
N GLN A 52 -1.03 -12.47 -17.75
CA GLN A 52 -0.46 -13.60 -17.01
C GLN A 52 -0.25 -13.27 -15.53
N PHE A 53 0.09 -12.02 -15.22
CA PHE A 53 0.29 -11.56 -13.84
C PHE A 53 -1.01 -11.61 -13.03
N ASP A 54 -2.14 -11.19 -13.62
CA ASP A 54 -3.46 -11.22 -12.97
C ASP A 54 -3.98 -12.65 -12.73
N ALA A 55 -3.57 -13.61 -13.57
CA ALA A 55 -3.85 -15.02 -13.37
C ALA A 55 -2.99 -15.61 -12.22
N SER A 56 -1.72 -15.22 -12.14
CA SER A 56 -0.79 -15.67 -11.10
C SER A 56 -1.17 -15.17 -9.71
N ILE A 57 -1.66 -13.93 -9.58
CA ILE A 57 -2.05 -13.36 -8.28
C ILE A 57 -3.27 -14.09 -7.69
N LYS A 58 -4.21 -14.54 -8.54
CA LYS A 58 -5.39 -15.29 -8.09
C LYS A 58 -5.06 -16.67 -7.51
N SER A 59 -3.89 -17.23 -7.85
CA SER A 59 -3.41 -18.52 -7.33
C SER A 59 -2.69 -18.41 -5.97
N TYR A 60 -2.19 -17.24 -5.60
CA TYR A 60 -1.38 -17.05 -4.37
C TYR A 60 -2.15 -16.50 -3.17
N VAL A 61 -3.46 -16.24 -3.29
CA VAL A 61 -4.32 -15.99 -2.13
C VAL A 61 -4.66 -17.33 -1.48
N ILE A 62 -3.64 -17.94 -0.87
CA ILE A 62 -3.78 -19.09 0.01
C ILE A 62 -4.58 -18.65 1.24
N ASP A 63 -5.53 -19.51 1.56
CA ASP A 63 -6.55 -19.43 2.60
C ASP A 63 -6.00 -19.14 4.00
N LEU A 64 -5.91 -17.85 4.36
CA LEU A 64 -5.62 -17.38 5.73
C LEU A 64 -6.83 -17.47 6.66
N THR A 65 -7.92 -18.17 6.27
CA THR A 65 -9.13 -18.32 7.10
C THR A 65 -9.27 -19.69 7.76
N THR A 66 -8.15 -20.39 7.99
CA THR A 66 -8.13 -21.53 8.92
C THR A 66 -8.20 -21.00 10.36
N SER A 67 -9.43 -20.96 10.86
CA SER A 67 -9.85 -20.75 12.24
C SER A 67 -9.02 -21.58 13.24
N PRO A 68 -8.43 -20.97 14.29
CA PRO A 68 -7.99 -21.72 15.47
C PRO A 68 -9.19 -22.06 16.36
N ASP A 69 -9.26 -23.32 16.76
CA ASP A 69 -10.22 -23.89 17.69
C ASP A 69 -10.20 -23.23 19.09
N GLU A 70 -11.37 -23.34 19.72
CA GLU A 70 -11.80 -23.06 21.09
C GLU A 70 -10.74 -22.94 22.22
N PRO A 71 -10.92 -21.99 23.17
CA PRO A 71 -10.11 -21.89 24.38
C PRO A 71 -10.62 -22.85 25.45
N THR A 72 -9.75 -23.71 25.98
CA THR A 72 -9.98 -24.36 27.28
C THR A 72 -8.87 -24.06 28.28
N LYS A 73 -9.33 -23.74 29.49
CA LYS A 73 -8.67 -23.81 30.80
C LYS A 73 -7.86 -22.59 31.25
N ASP A 74 -8.51 -21.90 32.18
CA ASP A 74 -7.95 -21.21 33.34
C ASP A 74 -6.64 -21.83 33.82
N VAL A 75 -5.56 -21.07 33.71
CA VAL A 75 -4.36 -21.26 34.52
C VAL A 75 -3.99 -19.91 35.11
N SER A 76 -3.94 -19.91 36.42
CA SER A 76 -3.78 -18.76 37.30
C SER A 76 -2.49 -17.99 37.04
N ASP A 77 -2.63 -16.68 37.12
CA ASP A 77 -1.64 -15.63 36.95
C ASP A 77 -0.83 -15.47 38.24
N SER A 78 0.38 -16.03 38.32
CA SER A 78 1.33 -15.71 39.40
C SER A 78 2.84 -15.96 39.18
N ASP A 79 3.33 -16.52 38.07
CA ASP A 79 4.75 -16.95 37.99
C ASP A 79 5.54 -16.57 36.71
N LEU A 80 5.40 -15.35 36.17
CA LEU A 80 6.21 -14.91 35.01
C LEU A 80 6.94 -13.56 35.24
N MET A 81 7.74 -13.50 36.31
CA MET A 81 8.78 -12.47 36.51
C MET A 81 10.14 -13.13 36.80
N SER A 82 10.76 -13.76 35.80
CA SER A 82 12.21 -13.96 35.74
C SER A 82 12.63 -14.49 34.36
N GLY A 83 12.92 -13.57 33.44
CA GLY A 83 13.53 -13.86 32.15
C GLY A 83 14.78 -13.00 32.01
N SER A 84 15.93 -13.61 32.25
CA SER A 84 17.27 -13.01 32.24
C SER A 84 17.69 -12.50 30.86
N GLU A 85 18.15 -11.26 30.81
CA GLU A 85 18.94 -10.68 29.72
C GLU A 85 20.32 -11.36 29.64
N SER A 86 20.47 -12.36 28.79
CA SER A 86 21.76 -12.85 28.32
C SER A 86 21.48 -13.80 27.18
N ASP A 87 21.58 -13.33 25.93
CA ASP A 87 21.91 -14.16 24.75
C ASP A 87 21.85 -13.38 23.40
N TYR A 88 21.61 -12.07 23.40
CA TYR A 88 21.54 -11.29 22.16
C TYR A 88 22.88 -10.80 21.57
N SER A 89 24.04 -11.13 22.16
CA SER A 89 25.34 -10.63 21.65
C SER A 89 26.09 -11.58 20.69
N ALA A 90 25.59 -12.80 20.44
CA ALA A 90 26.30 -13.79 19.62
C ALA A 90 26.04 -13.65 18.10
N TYR A 91 24.96 -13.01 17.67
CA TYR A 91 24.61 -12.93 16.23
C TYR A 91 25.30 -11.80 15.45
N GLU A 92 25.77 -10.74 16.11
CA GLU A 92 26.43 -9.62 15.41
C GLU A 92 27.91 -9.89 15.05
N VAL A 93 28.53 -10.93 15.61
CA VAL A 93 29.95 -11.25 15.33
C VAL A 93 30.11 -12.09 14.04
N GLN A 94 29.06 -12.75 13.56
CA GLN A 94 29.12 -13.59 12.36
C GLN A 94 29.09 -12.78 11.05
N GLN A 95 28.43 -11.60 11.01
CA GLN A 95 28.30 -10.81 9.77
C GLN A 95 29.52 -9.91 9.46
N ARG A 96 30.37 -9.60 10.44
CA ARG A 96 31.59 -8.79 10.20
C ARG A 96 32.76 -9.59 9.61
N LYS A 97 32.72 -10.92 9.63
CA LYS A 97 33.77 -11.77 9.03
C LYS A 97 33.58 -12.04 7.54
N SER A 98 32.35 -11.95 7.03
CA SER A 98 32.05 -12.16 5.61
C SER A 98 32.23 -10.90 4.73
N ALA A 99 32.20 -9.69 5.32
CA ALA A 99 32.35 -8.43 4.58
C ALA A 99 33.82 -8.04 4.28
N LYS A 100 34.83 -8.78 4.77
CA LYS A 100 36.26 -8.46 4.58
C LYS A 100 37.02 -9.37 3.61
N ALA A 101 36.33 -10.31 2.95
CA ALA A 101 36.96 -11.30 2.06
C ALA A 101 36.81 -11.02 0.55
N GLN A 102 36.13 -9.93 0.15
CA GLN A 102 35.92 -9.63 -1.27
C GLN A 102 36.30 -8.18 -1.58
N GLN A 103 37.59 -7.93 -1.77
CA GLN A 103 38.08 -6.91 -2.71
C GLN A 103 39.59 -7.08 -2.93
N LYS A 104 39.94 -7.81 -3.99
CA LYS A 104 41.20 -7.66 -4.71
C LYS A 104 40.86 -7.80 -6.21
N PRO A 105 41.27 -6.88 -7.08
CA PRO A 105 40.95 -6.96 -8.49
C PRO A 105 41.98 -7.86 -9.20
N LYS A 106 41.49 -8.73 -10.10
CA LYS A 106 42.26 -9.25 -11.23
C LYS A 106 41.36 -9.33 -12.45
N ALA A 107 41.86 -8.74 -13.51
CA ALA A 107 41.29 -8.72 -14.84
C ALA A 107 41.44 -10.08 -15.55
N ASP A 108 40.68 -10.19 -16.63
CA ASP A 108 40.81 -11.05 -17.80
C ASP A 108 40.19 -12.46 -17.83
N GLU A 109 39.59 -12.71 -19.01
CA GLU A 109 39.10 -13.94 -19.67
C GLU A 109 37.78 -14.56 -19.20
N LEU A 110 36.70 -14.57 -20.02
CA LEU A 110 36.41 -15.27 -21.29
C LEU A 110 35.74 -16.65 -21.04
N ILE A 111 34.73 -16.95 -21.86
CA ILE A 111 34.07 -18.26 -22.14
C ILE A 111 32.85 -18.57 -21.24
N THR A 112 31.61 -18.37 -21.73
CA THR A 112 30.73 -19.29 -22.49
C THR A 112 30.28 -20.53 -21.72
N GLU A 113 28.94 -20.71 -21.61
CA GLU A 113 28.14 -21.96 -21.71
C GLU A 113 26.95 -21.93 -20.71
N ASP A 114 25.73 -21.96 -21.26
CA ASP A 114 24.45 -22.04 -20.56
C ASP A 114 24.09 -23.49 -20.17
N PRO A 115 23.58 -23.77 -18.96
CA PRO A 115 22.98 -25.06 -18.67
C PRO A 115 21.48 -25.06 -18.98
N LYS A 116 21.14 -25.95 -19.92
CA LYS A 116 19.84 -26.40 -20.41
C LYS A 116 18.95 -26.94 -19.27
N ILE A 117 17.88 -26.24 -18.91
CA ILE A 117 16.86 -26.75 -17.97
C ILE A 117 15.75 -27.45 -18.77
N LYS A 118 15.59 -28.76 -18.54
CA LYS A 118 14.43 -29.54 -19.00
C LYS A 118 13.25 -29.24 -18.07
N VAL A 119 12.14 -28.78 -18.64
CA VAL A 119 10.85 -28.68 -17.95
C VAL A 119 9.98 -29.83 -18.44
N GLU A 120 9.76 -30.81 -17.57
CA GLU A 120 8.70 -31.81 -17.71
C GLU A 120 7.36 -31.17 -17.38
N SER A 121 6.40 -31.34 -18.28
CA SER A 121 5.04 -30.83 -18.20
C SER A 121 4.09 -32.01 -18.00
N ASP A 122 3.57 -32.17 -16.78
CA ASP A 122 2.51 -33.14 -16.50
C ASP A 122 1.24 -32.45 -15.96
N LEU A 123 0.23 -32.49 -16.83
CA LEU A 123 -1.16 -32.87 -16.59
C LEU A 123 -1.98 -32.10 -15.53
N GLU A 124 -2.94 -31.33 -16.04
CA GLU A 124 -4.17 -30.93 -15.36
C GLU A 124 -4.99 -32.14 -14.85
N PRO A 125 -5.88 -31.90 -13.87
CA PRO A 125 -7.26 -32.25 -14.15
C PRO A 125 -8.28 -31.14 -13.82
N SER A 126 -9.31 -31.18 -14.63
CA SER A 126 -10.39 -30.23 -14.78
C SER A 126 -11.53 -30.38 -13.76
N PHE A 127 -12.30 -29.29 -13.65
CA PHE A 127 -13.77 -29.24 -13.47
C PHE A 127 -14.39 -29.36 -12.05
N SER A 128 -14.91 -28.19 -11.64
CA SER A 128 -16.34 -27.96 -11.34
C SER A 128 -16.92 -28.47 -10.03
N GLN A 129 -17.10 -27.56 -9.06
CA GLN A 129 -18.22 -27.63 -8.13
C GLN A 129 -18.90 -26.28 -7.87
N VAL A 130 -20.16 -26.28 -8.31
CA VAL A 130 -21.29 -25.37 -8.11
C VAL A 130 -21.42 -24.94 -6.64
N ARG A 131 -21.43 -23.62 -6.37
CA ARG A 131 -21.93 -23.07 -5.10
C ARG A 131 -23.35 -22.53 -5.28
N GLN A 132 -24.32 -23.24 -4.72
CA GLN A 132 -25.70 -22.78 -4.59
C GLN A 132 -25.80 -21.72 -3.46
N GLY A 133 -26.23 -20.52 -3.81
CA GLY A 133 -26.45 -19.41 -2.88
C GLY A 133 -27.74 -19.57 -2.08
N ARG A 134 -27.58 -19.57 -0.75
CA ARG A 134 -28.64 -19.64 0.27
C ARG A 134 -29.35 -18.29 0.41
N ARG A 135 -30.50 -18.11 -0.25
CA ARG A 135 -31.36 -16.93 -0.08
C ARG A 135 -32.08 -16.99 1.28
N LYS A 136 -31.84 -15.99 2.15
CA LYS A 136 -32.60 -15.80 3.40
C LYS A 136 -33.90 -15.07 3.08
N ASN A 137 -35.02 -15.71 3.41
CA ASN A 137 -36.37 -15.15 3.31
C ASN A 137 -36.57 -14.06 4.38
N VAL A 138 -36.83 -12.82 3.96
CA VAL A 138 -37.33 -11.75 4.83
C VAL A 138 -38.85 -11.82 4.85
N LYS A 139 -39.43 -12.11 6.02
CA LYS A 139 -40.88 -12.08 6.27
C LYS A 139 -41.38 -10.64 6.22
N LEU A 140 -42.20 -10.33 5.22
CA LEU A 140 -42.94 -9.07 5.10
C LEU A 140 -44.15 -9.11 6.05
N VAL A 141 -44.11 -8.34 7.14
CA VAL A 141 -45.23 -8.18 8.08
C VAL A 141 -46.24 -7.21 7.47
N LYS A 142 -47.40 -7.73 7.05
CA LYS A 142 -48.56 -6.93 6.63
C LYS A 142 -49.34 -6.48 7.88
N GLY A 143 -49.18 -5.22 8.27
CA GLY A 143 -50.06 -4.54 9.21
C GLY A 143 -50.92 -3.51 8.47
N SER A 144 -52.21 -3.79 8.31
CA SER A 144 -53.18 -2.83 7.75
C SER A 144 -53.70 -1.92 8.86
N PRO A 145 -53.62 -0.58 8.75
CA PRO A 145 -54.29 0.31 9.69
C PRO A 145 -55.78 0.41 9.37
N LYS A 146 -56.62 0.06 10.35
CA LYS A 146 -58.07 0.33 10.35
C LYS A 146 -58.27 1.81 10.69
N VAL A 147 -58.56 2.64 9.68
CA VAL A 147 -59.01 4.01 9.89
C VAL A 147 -60.53 3.99 10.09
N LYS A 148 -60.98 4.42 11.28
CA LYS A 148 -62.39 4.73 11.55
C LYS A 148 -62.73 6.04 10.85
N VAL A 149 -63.76 6.02 10.02
CA VAL A 149 -64.33 7.19 9.36
C VAL A 149 -65.50 7.65 10.21
N ASP A 150 -65.33 8.78 10.89
CA ASP A 150 -66.44 9.48 11.53
C ASP A 150 -67.27 10.16 10.45
N SER A 151 -68.55 9.81 10.46
CA SER A 151 -69.59 10.38 9.61
C SER A 151 -70.14 11.61 10.32
N ASP A 152 -69.99 12.79 9.73
CA ASP A 152 -70.99 13.86 9.74
C ASP A 152 -70.38 15.15 9.19
N SER A 153 -70.85 15.58 8.02
CA SER A 153 -71.05 16.97 7.59
C SER A 153 -71.27 16.98 6.08
N THR A 154 -72.53 17.00 5.68
CA THR A 154 -72.98 17.36 4.33
C THR A 154 -72.74 18.85 4.07
N PRO A 155 -72.02 19.23 3.00
CA PRO A 155 -72.20 20.53 2.38
C PRO A 155 -73.03 20.43 1.10
N SER A 156 -74.02 21.30 1.09
CA SER A 156 -74.94 21.69 0.04
C SER A 156 -74.39 21.66 -1.38
N THR A 157 -75.20 21.06 -2.26
CA THR A 157 -75.08 21.01 -3.71
C THR A 157 -75.27 22.39 -4.35
N SER A 158 -74.34 22.84 -5.18
CA SER A 158 -74.63 23.45 -6.49
C SER A 158 -73.34 23.89 -7.19
N ASN A 159 -73.37 23.79 -8.52
CA ASN A 159 -72.32 24.13 -9.50
C ASN A 159 -71.33 23.01 -9.83
N VAL A 160 -71.87 21.85 -10.25
CA VAL A 160 -71.16 20.86 -11.08
C VAL A 160 -70.93 21.49 -12.45
N THR A 161 -69.85 22.25 -12.57
CA THR A 161 -69.29 22.61 -13.87
C THR A 161 -68.70 21.33 -14.48
N ASN A 162 -68.97 21.07 -15.76
CA ASN A 162 -68.39 20.00 -16.56
C ASN A 162 -66.86 20.15 -16.62
N ARG A 163 -66.16 19.76 -15.54
CA ARG A 163 -64.70 19.68 -15.51
C ARG A 163 -64.30 18.42 -16.23
N GLY A 164 -63.67 18.61 -17.39
CA GLY A 164 -63.37 17.59 -18.39
C GLY A 164 -62.84 16.29 -17.80
N ARG A 165 -63.54 15.19 -18.11
CA ARG A 165 -62.98 13.85 -17.98
C ARG A 165 -61.73 13.79 -18.85
N LYS A 166 -60.57 13.71 -18.23
CA LYS A 166 -59.34 13.31 -18.91
C LYS A 166 -59.59 11.96 -19.58
N SER A 167 -59.12 11.80 -20.81
CA SER A 167 -59.19 10.50 -21.48
C SER A 167 -58.35 9.48 -20.71
N LEU A 168 -58.72 8.19 -20.75
CA LEU A 168 -57.94 7.10 -20.13
C LEU A 168 -56.46 7.14 -20.56
N LYS A 169 -56.21 7.50 -21.81
CA LYS A 169 -54.88 7.69 -22.37
C LYS A 169 -54.09 8.79 -21.65
N GLN A 170 -54.71 9.93 -21.34
CA GLN A 170 -54.07 11.00 -20.58
C GLN A 170 -53.69 10.57 -19.16
N LEU A 171 -54.48 9.70 -18.53
CA LEU A 171 -54.15 9.17 -17.20
C LEU A 171 -52.95 8.21 -17.26
N GLN A 172 -52.88 7.35 -18.28
CA GLN A 172 -51.73 6.47 -18.51
C GLN A 172 -50.46 7.27 -18.79
N ASP A 173 -50.53 8.27 -19.67
CA ASP A 173 -49.39 9.15 -19.98
C ASP A 173 -48.94 9.97 -18.75
N GLU A 174 -49.84 10.30 -17.82
CA GLU A 174 -49.50 10.96 -16.55
C GLU A 174 -48.84 10.00 -15.56
N GLU A 175 -49.32 8.76 -15.47
CA GLU A 175 -48.73 7.72 -14.63
C GLU A 175 -47.33 7.31 -15.09
N GLU A 176 -47.13 7.12 -16.39
CA GLU A 176 -45.81 6.82 -16.97
C GLU A 176 -44.81 7.95 -16.73
N ARG A 177 -45.24 9.21 -16.89
CA ARG A 177 -44.39 10.37 -16.58
C ARG A 177 -44.04 10.44 -15.09
N ALA A 178 -45.00 10.16 -14.21
CA ALA A 178 -44.74 10.10 -12.77
C ALA A 178 -43.76 8.97 -12.41
N GLU A 179 -43.87 7.81 -13.05
CA GLU A 179 -42.94 6.70 -12.84
C GLU A 179 -41.53 7.04 -13.32
N LEU A 180 -41.39 7.63 -14.52
CA LEU A 180 -40.11 8.12 -15.02
C LEU A 180 -39.48 9.16 -14.10
N GLN A 181 -40.29 10.08 -13.55
CA GLN A 181 -39.80 11.07 -12.61
C GLN A 181 -39.32 10.43 -11.30
N ARG A 182 -39.99 9.38 -10.79
CA ARG A 182 -39.52 8.62 -9.62
C ARG A 182 -38.20 7.89 -9.93
N LYS A 183 -38.10 7.23 -11.08
CA LYS A 183 -36.86 6.56 -11.52
C LYS A 183 -35.70 7.54 -11.65
N TRP A 184 -35.95 8.71 -12.23
CA TRP A 184 -34.94 9.78 -12.34
C TRP A 184 -34.44 10.25 -10.97
N LYS A 185 -35.35 10.57 -10.05
CA LYS A 185 -35.00 10.97 -8.67
C LYS A 185 -34.19 9.88 -7.96
N PHE A 186 -34.60 8.62 -8.10
CA PHE A 186 -33.87 7.49 -7.51
C PHE A 186 -32.44 7.37 -8.08
N MET A 187 -32.25 7.54 -9.39
CA MET A 187 -30.92 7.53 -9.99
C MET A 187 -30.07 8.72 -9.49
N GLU A 188 -30.67 9.90 -9.36
CA GLU A 188 -29.98 11.10 -8.84
C GLU A 188 -29.51 10.88 -7.39
N GLU A 189 -30.38 10.34 -6.52
CA GLU A 189 -30.04 9.94 -5.16
C GLU A 189 -28.92 8.90 -5.13
N CYS A 190 -28.95 7.89 -6.02
CA CYS A 190 -27.90 6.88 -6.12
C CYS A 190 -26.55 7.49 -6.50
N VAL A 191 -26.52 8.44 -7.44
CA VAL A 191 -25.29 9.13 -7.85
C VAL A 191 -24.73 9.98 -6.70
N VAL A 192 -25.59 10.70 -5.98
CA VAL A 192 -25.18 11.48 -4.80
C VAL A 192 -24.60 10.56 -3.72
N LEU A 193 -25.25 9.43 -3.43
CA LEU A 193 -24.75 8.46 -2.45
C LEU A 193 -23.38 7.88 -2.86
N GLN A 194 -23.18 7.59 -4.15
CA GLN A 194 -21.89 7.10 -4.65
C GLN A 194 -20.79 8.17 -4.53
N ARG A 195 -21.11 9.44 -4.83
CA ARG A 195 -20.18 10.55 -4.65
C ARG A 195 -19.77 10.71 -3.19
N ASN A 196 -20.74 10.74 -2.28
CA ASN A 196 -20.47 10.90 -0.84
C ASN A 196 -19.60 9.76 -0.30
N LYS A 197 -19.87 8.50 -0.70
CA LYS A 197 -19.02 7.36 -0.33
C LYS A 197 -17.59 7.48 -0.86
N TRP A 198 -17.43 8.03 -2.07
CA TRP A 198 -16.11 8.26 -2.63
C TRP A 198 -15.37 9.37 -1.89
N GLU A 199 -16.05 10.47 -1.55
CA GLU A 199 -15.50 11.57 -0.76
C GLU A 199 -15.09 11.12 0.65
N GLU A 200 -15.92 10.33 1.33
CA GLU A 200 -15.60 9.74 2.64
C GLU A 200 -14.36 8.84 2.56
N LYS A 201 -14.28 7.97 1.53
CA LYS A 201 -13.11 7.12 1.32
C LYS A 201 -11.85 7.94 1.04
N LYS A 202 -11.98 9.03 0.28
CA LYS A 202 -10.88 9.94 -0.03
C LYS A 202 -10.38 10.64 1.24
N GLU A 203 -11.29 11.12 2.08
CA GLU A 203 -10.98 11.76 3.35
C GLU A 203 -10.26 10.78 4.30
N LEU A 204 -10.74 9.54 4.40
CA LEU A 204 -10.10 8.51 5.22
C LEU A 204 -8.68 8.16 4.73
N LEU A 205 -8.46 8.16 3.41
CA LEU A 205 -7.12 8.00 2.85
C LEU A 205 -6.21 9.18 3.20
N ASN A 206 -6.70 10.41 3.08
CA ASN A 206 -5.95 11.60 3.43
C ASN A 206 -5.56 11.60 4.93
N GLN A 207 -6.49 11.26 5.81
CA GLN A 207 -6.22 11.13 7.26
C GLN A 207 -5.16 10.07 7.56
N LYS A 208 -5.19 8.94 6.84
CA LYS A 208 -4.18 7.89 6.97
C LYS A 208 -2.80 8.36 6.51
N GLU A 209 -2.74 9.10 5.39
CA GLU A 209 -1.49 9.69 4.88
C GLU A 209 -0.92 10.72 5.87
N GLU A 210 -1.76 11.61 6.41
CA GLU A 210 -1.36 12.58 7.43
C GLU A 210 -0.84 11.91 8.71
N HIS A 211 -1.50 10.83 9.16
CA HIS A 211 -1.06 10.05 10.31
C HIS A 211 0.30 9.39 10.06
N ASN A 212 0.49 8.78 8.89
CA ASN A 212 1.77 8.16 8.53
C ASN A 212 2.88 9.21 8.46
N TYR A 213 2.61 10.38 7.87
CA TYR A 213 3.56 11.48 7.83
C TYR A 213 3.98 11.96 9.23
N LYS A 214 3.04 12.01 10.18
CA LYS A 214 3.35 12.33 11.59
C LYS A 214 4.24 11.28 12.24
N LEU A 215 3.96 9.99 12.03
CA LEU A 215 4.82 8.91 12.53
C LEU A 215 6.24 9.00 11.96
N ASP A 216 6.37 9.26 10.66
CA ASP A 216 7.67 9.42 10.01
C ASP A 216 8.44 10.63 10.59
N GLN A 217 7.75 11.75 10.83
CA GLN A 217 8.35 12.92 11.49
C GLN A 217 8.82 12.61 12.92
N GLU A 218 8.03 11.88 13.70
CA GLU A 218 8.40 11.47 15.05
C GLU A 218 9.60 10.53 15.04
N GLN A 219 9.64 9.57 14.11
CA GLN A 219 10.77 8.66 13.94
C GLN A 219 12.05 9.43 13.59
N ILE A 220 12.00 10.33 12.61
CA ILE A 220 13.14 11.18 12.23
C ILE A 220 13.60 12.03 13.43
N SER A 221 12.68 12.58 14.21
CA SER A 221 12.99 13.37 15.40
C SER A 221 13.72 12.55 16.47
N VAL A 222 13.29 11.31 16.69
CA VAL A 222 13.95 10.38 17.63
C VAL A 222 15.35 10.01 17.14
N GLU A 223 15.51 9.70 15.85
CA GLU A 223 16.81 9.37 15.26
C GLU A 223 17.78 10.55 15.31
N CYS A 224 17.32 11.78 15.02
CA CYS A 224 18.12 12.99 15.16
C CYS A 224 18.62 13.20 16.59
N LYS A 225 17.74 13.07 17.59
CA LYS A 225 18.14 13.18 19.01
C LYS A 225 19.12 12.10 19.41
N LYS A 226 18.95 10.86 18.92
CA LYS A 226 19.88 9.76 19.17
C LYS A 226 21.27 10.06 18.59
N MET A 227 21.35 10.56 17.36
CA MET A 227 22.62 10.96 16.74
C MET A 227 23.30 12.11 17.50
N GLU A 228 22.53 13.09 17.97
CA GLU A 228 23.06 14.21 18.78
C GLU A 228 23.64 13.72 20.10
N GLN A 229 22.94 12.81 20.81
CA GLN A 229 23.45 12.20 22.03
C GLN A 229 24.72 11.38 21.79
N GLU A 230 24.79 10.62 20.70
CA GLU A 230 25.98 9.85 20.33
C GLU A 230 27.18 10.77 20.03
N LEU A 231 26.94 11.89 19.34
CA LEU A 231 27.96 12.90 19.06
C LEU A 231 28.50 13.52 20.35
N LEU A 232 27.62 13.89 21.29
CA LEU A 232 28.01 14.42 22.59
C LEU A 232 28.83 13.41 23.41
N LEU A 233 28.47 12.13 23.37
CA LEU A 233 29.21 11.07 24.04
C LEU A 233 30.60 10.88 23.43
N LYS A 234 30.71 10.89 22.09
CA LYS A 234 31.99 10.83 21.37
C LYS A 234 32.88 12.03 21.70
N GLN A 235 32.31 13.22 21.81
CA GLN A 235 33.06 14.42 22.19
C GLN A 235 33.63 14.28 23.60
N LYS A 236 32.81 13.87 24.59
CA LYS A 236 33.26 13.64 25.97
C LYS A 236 34.36 12.57 26.04
N GLN A 237 34.23 11.51 25.25
CA GLN A 237 35.25 10.47 25.16
C GLN A 237 36.56 11.03 24.58
N ALA A 238 36.50 11.81 23.51
CA ALA A 238 37.68 12.44 22.92
C ALA A 238 38.37 13.42 23.88
N GLU A 239 37.60 14.18 24.68
CA GLU A 239 38.13 15.05 25.74
C GLU A 239 38.83 14.24 26.84
N HIS A 240 38.23 13.13 27.28
CA HIS A 240 38.84 12.24 28.25
C HIS A 240 40.15 11.63 27.72
N ASP A 241 40.16 11.17 26.47
CA ASP A 241 41.34 10.58 25.83
C ASP A 241 42.43 11.64 25.57
N ALA A 242 42.05 12.88 25.29
CA ALA A 242 43.00 14.00 25.20
C ALA A 242 43.64 14.29 26.56
N ALA A 243 42.85 14.36 27.63
CA ALA A 243 43.35 14.56 28.99
C ALA A 243 44.26 13.40 29.46
N ALA A 244 43.91 12.15 29.10
CA ALA A 244 44.74 10.98 29.39
C ALA A 244 46.09 11.05 28.66
N ARG A 245 46.09 11.42 27.37
CA ARG A 245 47.32 11.62 26.58
C ARG A 245 48.19 12.74 27.13
N GLU A 246 47.58 13.85 27.57
CA GLU A 246 48.31 14.95 28.19
C GLU A 246 48.99 14.52 29.50
N LYS A 247 48.28 13.78 30.36
CA LYS A 247 48.85 13.20 31.59
C LYS A 247 49.99 12.24 31.28
N GLN A 248 49.83 11.38 30.28
CA GLN A 248 50.88 10.45 29.87
C GLN A 248 52.11 11.20 29.35
N ALA A 249 51.92 12.21 28.49
CA ALA A 249 53.01 13.04 27.98
C ALA A 249 53.78 13.77 29.10
N LYS A 250 53.06 14.24 30.13
CA LYS A 250 53.67 14.82 31.35
C LYS A 250 54.49 13.80 32.13
N LEU A 251 54.01 12.57 32.29
CA LEU A 251 54.78 11.51 32.97
C LEU A 251 56.03 11.10 32.18
N GLU A 252 55.91 11.02 30.84
CA GLU A 252 57.05 10.71 29.97
C GLU A 252 58.10 11.82 29.98
N SER A 253 57.70 13.10 30.04
CA SER A 253 58.64 14.22 30.14
C SER A 253 59.38 14.21 31.49
N VAL A 254 58.69 13.92 32.59
CA VAL A 254 59.31 13.71 33.91
C VAL A 254 60.31 12.56 33.87
N GLY A 255 59.94 11.42 33.28
CA GLY A 255 60.82 10.27 33.13
C GLY A 255 62.10 10.63 32.37
N LYS A 256 61.99 11.39 31.27
CA LYS A 256 63.15 11.87 30.49
C LYS A 256 64.07 12.80 31.31
N LEU A 257 63.50 13.69 32.13
CA LEU A 257 64.29 14.61 32.96
C LEU A 257 65.02 13.89 34.10
N LEU A 258 64.40 12.88 34.70
CA LEU A 258 65.04 12.01 35.70
C LEU A 258 66.22 11.25 35.10
N MET A 259 66.05 10.67 33.91
CA MET A 259 67.13 9.98 33.20
C MET A 259 68.29 10.90 32.82
N ALA A 260 68.05 12.21 32.69
CA ALA A 260 69.08 13.21 32.45
C ALA A 260 69.82 13.66 33.74
N GLY A 261 69.50 13.08 34.90
CA GLY A 261 70.17 13.39 36.17
C GLY A 261 69.70 14.69 36.85
N LYS A 262 68.56 15.27 36.43
CA LYS A 262 68.00 16.44 37.11
C LYS A 262 67.44 16.08 38.48
N SER A 263 67.64 16.97 39.45
CA SER A 263 67.07 16.78 40.79
C SER A 263 65.54 16.89 40.77
N SER A 264 64.86 16.24 41.71
CA SER A 264 63.39 16.31 41.81
C SER A 264 62.87 17.74 41.97
N ALA A 265 63.63 18.63 42.62
CA ALA A 265 63.28 20.03 42.80
C ALA A 265 63.32 20.79 41.47
N ASP A 266 64.34 20.54 40.64
CA ASP A 266 64.48 21.17 39.33
C ASP A 266 63.36 20.73 38.37
N ILE A 267 62.92 19.47 38.46
CA ILE A 267 61.81 18.94 37.64
C ILE A 267 60.49 19.62 38.01
N GLU A 268 60.23 19.83 39.30
CA GLU A 268 59.00 20.49 39.74
C GLU A 268 58.94 21.96 39.27
N VAL A 269 60.07 22.67 39.31
CA VAL A 269 60.17 24.04 38.76
C VAL A 269 59.92 24.04 37.25
N LEU A 270 60.52 23.11 36.51
CA LEU A 270 60.35 23.01 35.06
C LEU A 270 58.91 22.64 34.65
N LEU A 271 58.23 21.78 35.41
CA LEU A 271 56.82 21.44 35.16
C LEU A 271 55.86 22.59 35.45
N LYS A 272 56.17 23.45 36.43
CA LYS A 272 55.35 24.64 36.72
C LYS A 272 55.50 25.75 35.68
N LEU A 273 56.60 25.73 34.91
CA LEU A 273 56.88 26.69 33.84
C LEU A 273 56.36 26.25 32.46
N ALA A 274 55.93 24.99 32.32
CA ALA A 274 55.45 24.39 31.07
C ALA A 274 53.92 24.27 31.04
#